data_AF-A0A2T1NAG4-F1
#
_entry.id   AF-A0A2T1NAG4-F1
#
_cell.length_a   1.000
_cell.length_b   1.000
_cell.length_c   1.000
_cell.angle_alpha   90.00
_cell.angle_beta   90.00
_cell.angle_gamma   90.00
#
_symmetry.space_group_name_H-M   'P 1'
#
loop_
_entity.id
_entity.type
_entity.pdbx_description
1 polymer ?
#
loop_
_entity_poly.entity_id
_entity_poly.type
_entity_poly.pdbx_seq_one_letter_code
_entity_poly.pdbx_strand_id
1 'polypeptide(L)'
;MYDFKTQIAAFIEANFKNSTPEEANFKVTSAELLKFLFNTFPAGCIDDYELNEIMTKLQYTRHSYIAKDDDDKEFLTSSWCMHSDLITEESN
;
A
#
# COMPACT_ATOMS: atom_id res chain seq x y z
N MET A 1 18.64 -5.81 17.65
CA MET A 1 17.26 -5.98 17.14
C MET A 1 17.16 -5.08 15.93
N TYR A 2 17.00 -5.63 14.73
CA TYR A 2 16.85 -4.82 13.52
C TYR A 2 15.48 -4.12 13.59
N ASP A 3 15.46 -2.80 13.59
CA ASP A 3 14.21 -2.04 13.62
C ASP A 3 13.62 -1.95 12.21
N PHE A 4 13.03 -3.06 11.77
CA PHE A 4 12.41 -3.14 10.45
C PHE A 4 11.20 -2.21 10.33
N LYS A 5 10.45 -1.98 11.43
CA LYS A 5 9.31 -1.06 11.45
C LYS A 5 9.72 0.35 11.06
N THR A 6 10.78 0.89 11.64
CA THR A 6 11.28 2.24 11.32
C THR A 6 11.80 2.30 9.88
N GLN A 7 12.52 1.29 9.42
CA GLN A 7 13.03 1.23 8.05
C GLN A 7 11.91 1.15 7.01
N ILE A 8 10.90 0.34 7.26
CA ILE A 8 9.71 0.21 6.40
C ILE A 8 8.93 1.53 6.40
N ALA A 9 8.74 2.17 7.55
CA ALA A 9 8.06 3.45 7.63
C ALA A 9 8.78 4.52 6.79
N ALA A 10 10.10 4.64 6.95
CA ALA A 10 10.92 5.56 6.16
C ALA A 10 10.89 5.23 4.67
N PHE A 11 10.90 3.95 4.31
CA PHE A 11 10.78 3.50 2.93
C PHE A 11 9.43 3.89 2.33
N ILE A 12 8.33 3.69 3.06
CA ILE A 12 6.99 4.04 2.57
C ILE A 12 6.89 5.55 2.39
N GLU A 13 7.32 6.33 3.37
CA GLU A 13 7.30 7.81 3.31
C GLU A 13 8.17 8.37 2.17
N ALA A 14 9.30 7.73 1.85
CA ALA A 14 10.19 8.19 0.79
C ALA A 14 9.69 7.85 -0.63
N ASN A 15 8.90 6.79 -0.80
CA ASN A 15 8.52 6.26 -2.12
C ASN A 15 7.04 6.42 -2.47
N PHE A 16 6.20 6.63 -1.45
CA PHE A 16 4.76 6.76 -1.60
C PHE A 16 4.29 8.04 -0.94
N LYS A 17 3.20 8.58 -1.46
CA LYS A 17 2.43 9.69 -0.88
C LYS A 17 1.01 9.22 -0.64
N ASN A 18 0.41 9.66 0.46
CA ASN A 18 -1.00 9.38 0.72
C ASN A 18 -1.86 10.02 -0.37
N SER A 19 -2.86 9.29 -0.87
CA SER A 19 -3.69 9.75 -1.99
C SER A 19 -5.11 9.21 -1.90
N THR A 20 -6.01 9.74 -2.72
CA THR A 20 -7.41 9.33 -2.78
C THR A 20 -7.59 8.17 -3.77
N PRO A 21 -8.70 7.41 -3.70
CA PRO A 21 -8.99 6.37 -4.70
C PRO A 21 -9.05 6.89 -6.13
N GLU A 22 -9.32 8.17 -6.34
CA GLU A 22 -9.43 8.77 -7.68
C GLU A 22 -8.06 9.17 -8.25
N GLU A 23 -7.09 9.51 -7.38
CA GLU A 23 -5.76 10.02 -7.77
C GLU A 23 -4.61 9.03 -7.52
N ALA A 24 -4.88 7.95 -6.77
CA ALA A 24 -3.90 6.91 -6.47
C ALA A 24 -3.59 6.06 -7.71
N ASN A 25 -2.31 6.04 -8.10
CA ASN A 25 -1.78 5.10 -9.09
C ASN A 25 -1.34 3.77 -8.45
N PHE A 26 -1.37 3.67 -7.12
CA PHE A 26 -1.04 2.46 -6.39
C PHE A 26 -2.13 2.14 -5.37
N LYS A 27 -2.96 1.15 -5.70
CA LYS A 27 -4.06 0.67 -4.86
C LYS A 27 -3.78 -0.77 -4.48
N VAL A 28 -3.47 -1.01 -3.22
CA VAL A 28 -3.09 -2.34 -2.75
C VAL A 28 -3.73 -2.69 -1.42
N THR A 29 -4.13 -3.94 -1.26
CA THR A 29 -4.52 -4.50 0.03
C THR A 29 -3.32 -4.63 0.96
N SER A 30 -3.56 -4.84 2.26
CA SER A 30 -2.46 -5.05 3.22
C SER A 30 -1.61 -6.27 2.87
N ALA A 31 -2.23 -7.34 2.36
CA ALA A 31 -1.52 -8.55 1.95
C ALA A 31 -0.60 -8.30 0.73
N GLU A 32 -1.07 -7.51 -0.23
CA GLU A 32 -0.27 -7.13 -1.41
C GLU A 32 0.86 -6.18 -1.04
N LEU A 33 0.60 -5.22 -0.16
CA LEU A 33 1.63 -4.31 0.35
C LEU A 33 2.72 -5.07 1.12
N LEU A 34 2.36 -6.04 1.96
CA LEU A 34 3.33 -6.91 2.63
C LEU A 34 4.18 -7.68 1.62
N LYS A 35 3.55 -8.31 0.62
CA LYS A 35 4.29 -9.02 -0.44
C LYS A 35 5.25 -8.09 -1.17
N PHE A 36 4.83 -6.86 -1.47
CA PHE A 36 5.68 -5.86 -2.10
C PHE A 36 6.87 -5.49 -1.21
N LEU A 37 6.64 -5.22 0.07
CA LEU A 37 7.70 -4.92 1.03
C LEU A 37 8.69 -6.08 1.19
N PHE A 38 8.22 -7.32 1.14
CA PHE A 38 9.08 -8.51 1.24
C PHE A 38 9.97 -8.76 0.01
N ASN A 39 9.81 -7.99 -1.07
CA ASN A 39 10.78 -7.98 -2.17
C ASN A 39 12.05 -7.19 -1.80
N THR A 40 11.96 -6.26 -0.85
CA THR A 40 13.07 -5.41 -0.40
C THR A 40 13.55 -5.78 1.00
N PHE A 41 12.63 -6.18 1.88
CA PHE A 41 12.89 -6.56 3.27
C PHE A 41 12.74 -8.08 3.46
N PRO A 42 13.34 -8.67 4.51
CA PRO A 42 13.15 -10.09 4.80
C PRO A 42 11.66 -10.45 4.95
N ALA A 43 11.24 -11.55 4.33
CA ALA A 43 9.87 -12.03 4.41
C ALA A 43 9.47 -12.30 5.88
N GLY A 44 8.31 -11.80 6.29
CA GLY A 44 7.81 -11.95 7.66
C GLY A 44 8.54 -11.08 8.69
N CYS A 45 9.29 -10.04 8.26
CA CYS A 45 9.88 -9.07 9.19
C CYS A 45 8.85 -8.19 9.91
N ILE A 46 7.64 -8.09 9.34
CA ILE A 46 6.45 -7.50 9.97
C ILE A 46 5.20 -8.31 9.59
N ASP A 47 4.17 -8.25 10.42
CA ASP A 47 2.83 -8.79 10.13
C ASP A 47 1.82 -7.71 9.69
N ASP A 48 0.56 -8.10 9.46
CA ASP A 48 -0.49 -7.19 9.00
C ASP A 48 -0.91 -6.15 10.05
N TYR A 49 -0.85 -6.49 11.35
CA TYR A 49 -1.12 -5.55 12.43
C TYR A 49 -0.03 -4.50 12.49
N GLU A 50 1.23 -4.93 12.41
CA GLU A 50 2.39 -4.04 12.43
C GLU A 50 2.42 -3.13 11.20
N LEU A 51 2.07 -3.65 10.01
CA LEU A 51 1.88 -2.82 8.82
C LEU A 51 0.78 -1.78 9.04
N ASN A 52 -0.35 -2.18 9.60
CA ASN A 52 -1.45 -1.26 9.87
C ASN A 52 -1.05 -0.14 10.85
N GLU A 53 -0.27 -0.46 11.88
CA GLU A 53 0.29 0.54 12.79
C GLU A 53 1.20 1.52 12.06
N ILE A 54 2.08 1.03 11.18
CA ILE A 54 3.00 1.87 10.38
C ILE A 54 2.19 2.81 9.48
N MET A 55 1.25 2.27 8.70
CA MET A 55 0.42 3.05 7.79
C MET A 55 -0.40 4.10 8.54
N THR A 56 -0.97 3.75 9.69
CA THR A 56 -1.73 4.69 10.54
C THR A 56 -0.82 5.81 11.09
N LYS A 57 0.39 5.48 11.54
CA LYS A 57 1.38 6.47 12.01
C LYS A 57 1.81 7.43 10.91
N LEU A 58 1.95 6.93 9.69
CA LEU A 58 2.25 7.72 8.51
C LEU A 58 1.02 8.47 7.95
N GLN A 59 -0.11 8.43 8.65
CA GLN A 59 -1.37 9.07 8.27
C GLN A 59 -1.93 8.60 6.93
N TYR A 60 -1.60 7.38 6.49
CA TYR A 60 -2.22 6.77 5.32
C TYR A 60 -3.61 6.26 5.68
N THR A 61 -4.54 6.44 4.75
CA THR A 61 -5.93 6.06 4.97
C THR A 61 -6.27 4.86 4.11
N ARG A 62 -6.99 3.91 4.71
CA ARG A 62 -7.57 2.81 3.97
C ARG A 62 -8.91 3.26 3.40
N HIS A 63 -9.08 3.14 2.09
CA HIS A 63 -10.30 3.54 1.42
C HIS A 63 -11.08 2.30 0.99
N SER A 64 -12.37 2.30 1.30
CA SER A 64 -13.31 1.31 0.77
C SER A 64 -13.96 1.85 -0.50
N TYR A 65 -13.90 1.08 -1.57
CA TYR A 65 -14.49 1.44 -2.86
C TYR A 65 -15.03 0.18 -3.56
N ILE A 66 -15.90 0.39 -4.55
CA ILE A 66 -16.39 -0.68 -5.39
C ILE A 66 -15.35 -0.94 -6.48
N ALA A 67 -14.78 -2.14 -6.48
CA ALA A 67 -13.94 -2.63 -7.56
C ALA A 67 -14.75 -3.54 -8.47
N LYS A 68 -14.35 -3.61 -9.73
CA LYS A 68 -14.92 -4.53 -10.72
C LYS A 68 -13.89 -5.61 -11.04
N ASP A 69 -14.35 -6.85 -11.09
CA ASP A 69 -13.56 -7.97 -11.59
C ASP A 69 -13.61 -8.02 -13.13
N ASP A 70 -12.84 -8.93 -13.75
CA ASP A 70 -12.83 -9.18 -15.21
C ASP A 70 -14.24 -9.51 -15.77
N ASP A 71 -15.14 -10.01 -14.92
CA ASP A 71 -16.54 -10.32 -15.24
C ASP A 71 -17.52 -9.14 -15.00
N ASP A 72 -17.01 -7.90 -14.84
CA ASP A 72 -17.76 -6.68 -14.47
C ASP A 72 -18.54 -6.79 -13.14
N LYS A 73 -18.23 -7.81 -12.33
CA LYS A 73 -18.83 -8.00 -11.00
C LYS A 73 -18.30 -6.97 -10.02
N GLU A 74 -19.21 -6.19 -9.46
CA GLU A 74 -18.92 -5.19 -8.43
C GLU A 74 -18.74 -5.86 -7.06
N PHE A 75 -17.60 -5.61 -6.41
CA PHE A 75 -17.36 -6.04 -5.04
C PHE A 75 -16.77 -4.90 -4.20
N LEU A 76 -17.16 -4.85 -2.93
CA LEU A 76 -16.59 -3.89 -1.99
C LEU A 76 -15.19 -4.36 -1.61
N THR A 77 -14.19 -3.53 -1.89
CA THR A 77 -12.81 -3.78 -1.48
C THR A 77 -12.29 -2.64 -0.63
N SER A 78 -11.28 -2.92 0.19
CA SER A 78 -10.60 -1.93 1.03
C SER A 78 -9.10 -2.00 0.78
N SER A 79 -8.56 -0.93 0.22
CA SER A 79 -7.14 -0.84 -0.16
C SER A 79 -6.49 0.41 0.40
N TRP A 80 -5.18 0.37 0.54
CA TRP A 80 -4.35 1.55 0.75
C TRP A 80 -4.21 2.27 -0.58
N CYS A 81 -4.62 3.53 -0.62
CA CYS A 81 -4.51 4.38 -1.79
C CYS A 81 -3.26 5.25 -1.64
N MET A 82 -2.29 5.00 -2.52
CA MET A 82 -1.02 5.72 -2.52
C MET A 82 -0.72 6.23 -3.92
N HIS A 83 0.03 7.33 -3.96
CA HIS A 83 0.60 7.85 -5.18
C HIS A 83 2.11 7.66 -5.12
N SER A 84 2.69 6.95 -6.09
CA SER A 84 4.14 6.79 -6.21
C SER A 84 4.62 7.39 -7.52
N ASP A 85 5.62 8.26 -7.44
CA ASP A 85 6.29 8.82 -8.62
C ASP A 85 7.06 7.74 -9.44
N LEU A 86 7.20 6.52 -8.91
CA LEU A 86 7.82 5.37 -9.59
C LEU A 86 6.83 4.57 -10.45
N ILE A 87 5.53 4.69 -10.18
CA ILE A 87 4.46 3.99 -10.89
C ILE A 87 3.87 4.99 -11.89
N THR A 88 4.71 5.45 -12.80
CA THR A 88 4.25 6.24 -13.95
C THR A 88 3.83 5.23 -15.00
N GLU A 89 2.53 4.94 -15.06
CA GLU A 89 1.97 4.39 -16.29
C GLU A 89 2.23 5.42 -17.40
N GLU A 90 3.22 5.12 -18.25
CA GLU A 90 3.26 5.62 -19.62
C GLU A 90 1.98 5.13 -20.31
N SER A 91 0.86 5.84 -20.12
CA SER A 91 -0.31 5.73 -20.97
C SER A 91 -0.08 6.63 -22.19
N ASN A 92 0.43 6.00 -23.26
CA ASN A 92 0.43 6.53 -24.62
C ASN A 92 -0.90 6.21 -25.30
#